data_AF-A0A2U1NE91-F1
#
_entry.id   AF-A0A2U1NE91-F1
#
_cell.length_a   1.000
_cell.length_b   1.000
_cell.length_c   1.000
_cell.angle_alpha   90.00
_cell.angle_beta   90.00
_cell.angle_gamma   90.00
#
_symmetry.space_group_name_H-M   'P 1'
#
loop_
_entity.id
_entity.type
_entity.pdbx_description
1 polymer ?
#
loop_
_entity_poly.entity_id
_entity_poly.type
_entity_poly.pdbx_seq_one_letter_code
_entity_poly.pdbx_strand_id
1 'polypeptide(L)'
;MNRSFNVIPPAVGTKSAARIIDTRRREGKEVTAIYGFEIAHYCEKKNKMVNEEAEAVLKKLRSEEAAGSGTPVEICLKVLKHVPGHLRGCSAPKKEILAVENLRTTVELEKKKLAALEEEVQVLKEEQVKHQKEQASFKVEQYEMKKNMDLMMQEIKRLSGLVSQNSVS
;
A
#
# COMPACT_ATOMS: atom_id res chain seq x y z
N MET A 1 -4.93 -6.20 -46.94
CA MET A 1 -3.49 -5.93 -47.12
C MET A 1 -2.81 -5.95 -45.75
N ASN A 2 -2.07 -7.03 -45.47
CA ASN A 2 -1.26 -7.20 -44.25
C ASN A 2 0.09 -6.50 -44.46
N ARG A 3 0.39 -5.48 -43.67
CA ARG A 3 1.73 -4.90 -43.56
C ARG A 3 2.07 -4.73 -42.08
N SER A 4 2.94 -5.64 -41.61
CA SER A 4 4.04 -5.40 -40.68
C SER A 4 3.88 -4.31 -39.61
N PHE A 5 3.62 -4.71 -38.37
CA PHE A 5 4.05 -3.97 -37.17
C PHE A 5 4.74 -4.89 -36.17
N ASN A 6 5.72 -5.67 -36.66
CA ASN A 6 6.85 -6.10 -35.84
C ASN A 6 8.04 -5.33 -36.40
N VAL A 7 8.29 -4.12 -35.89
CA VAL A 7 9.52 -3.38 -36.25
C VAL A 7 10.75 -4.15 -35.76
N ILE A 8 10.58 -4.96 -34.70
CA ILE A 8 11.60 -5.88 -34.22
C ILE A 8 11.01 -7.30 -34.24
N PRO A 9 11.44 -8.18 -35.16
CA PRO A 9 10.98 -9.56 -35.16
C PRO A 9 11.46 -10.28 -33.89
N PRO A 10 10.67 -11.21 -33.32
CA PRO A 10 11.19 -12.11 -32.30
C PRO A 10 12.39 -12.88 -32.87
N ALA A 11 13.42 -13.10 -32.04
CA ALA A 11 14.69 -13.68 -32.47
C ALA A 11 14.50 -14.98 -33.29
N VAL A 12 15.18 -15.07 -34.44
CA VAL A 12 15.15 -16.28 -35.28
C VAL A 12 15.74 -17.46 -34.47
N GLY A 13 14.91 -18.46 -34.18
CA GLY A 13 15.25 -19.61 -33.33
C GLY A 13 14.58 -19.64 -31.95
N THR A 14 13.74 -18.65 -31.60
CA THR A 14 12.91 -18.71 -30.38
C THR A 14 11.53 -19.29 -30.67
N LYS A 15 11.04 -20.14 -29.76
CA LYS A 15 9.66 -20.63 -29.77
C LYS A 15 8.74 -19.41 -29.77
N SER A 16 7.78 -19.39 -30.71
CA SER A 16 6.80 -18.32 -30.94
C SER A 16 6.37 -17.60 -29.65
N ALA A 17 6.31 -16.26 -29.71
CA ALA A 17 5.97 -15.33 -28.62
C ALA A 17 4.68 -15.65 -27.85
N ALA A 18 3.89 -16.64 -28.30
CA ALA A 18 2.79 -17.24 -27.57
C ALA A 18 3.21 -17.97 -26.27
N ARG A 19 4.50 -18.27 -26.02
CA ARG A 19 4.93 -19.00 -24.82
C ARG A 19 6.29 -18.56 -24.24
N ILE A 20 6.51 -17.27 -24.02
CA ILE A 20 7.30 -16.91 -22.84
C ILE A 20 6.29 -16.86 -21.69
N ILE A 21 6.07 -18.03 -21.08
CA ILE A 21 5.36 -18.10 -19.82
C ILE A 21 6.36 -17.52 -18.81
N ASP A 22 6.30 -16.21 -18.59
CA ASP A 22 6.93 -15.64 -17.41
C ASP A 22 6.22 -16.26 -16.20
N THR A 23 6.95 -17.09 -15.45
CA THR A 23 6.41 -17.80 -14.28
C THR A 23 5.99 -16.82 -13.20
N ARG A 24 6.48 -15.57 -13.21
CA ARG A 24 6.06 -14.50 -12.31
C ARG A 24 4.56 -14.28 -12.34
N ARG A 25 3.93 -14.28 -13.53
CA ARG A 25 2.47 -14.16 -13.62
C ARG A 25 1.75 -15.34 -12.98
N ARG A 26 2.32 -16.55 -13.05
CA ARG A 26 1.81 -17.76 -12.37
C ARG A 26 2.06 -17.76 -10.87
N GLU A 27 3.14 -17.09 -10.44
CA GLU A 27 3.52 -16.85 -9.04
C GLU A 27 2.75 -15.65 -8.43
N GLY A 28 1.80 -15.05 -9.17
CA GLY A 28 1.03 -13.89 -8.71
C GLY A 28 1.82 -12.58 -8.67
N LYS A 29 3.05 -12.55 -9.18
CA LYS A 29 3.87 -11.34 -9.30
C LYS A 29 3.38 -10.48 -10.45
N GLU A 30 3.32 -9.18 -10.20
CA GLU A 30 2.87 -8.23 -11.20
C GLU A 30 3.88 -8.05 -12.32
N VAL A 31 3.39 -8.04 -13.56
CA VAL A 31 4.17 -7.80 -14.77
C VAL A 31 3.55 -6.62 -15.50
N THR A 32 4.24 -5.49 -15.49
CA THR A 32 3.81 -4.26 -16.16
C THR A 32 3.92 -4.40 -17.68
N ALA A 33 3.24 -3.53 -18.44
CA ALA A 33 3.33 -3.52 -19.89
C ALA A 33 4.76 -3.30 -20.41
N ILE A 34 5.51 -2.39 -19.78
CA ILE A 34 6.92 -2.12 -20.10
C ILE A 34 7.77 -3.38 -19.82
N TYR A 35 7.51 -4.07 -18.71
CA TYR A 35 8.21 -5.32 -18.39
C TYR A 35 7.91 -6.42 -19.43
N GLY A 36 6.70 -6.46 -19.97
CA GLY A 36 6.34 -7.35 -21.08
C GLY A 36 7.17 -7.11 -22.34
N PHE A 37 7.55 -5.86 -22.65
CA PHE A 37 8.47 -5.56 -23.75
C PHE A 37 9.87 -6.10 -23.47
N GLU A 38 10.38 -5.87 -22.27
CA GLU A 38 11.70 -6.34 -21.84
C GLU A 38 11.83 -7.86 -22.01
N ILE A 39 10.87 -8.63 -21.50
CA ILE A 39 10.85 -10.09 -21.63
C ILE A 39 10.85 -10.53 -23.10
N ALA A 40 10.07 -9.87 -23.96
CA ALA A 40 9.93 -10.25 -25.36
C ALA A 40 11.21 -10.05 -26.18
N HIS A 41 12.03 -9.05 -25.81
CA HIS A 41 13.20 -8.62 -26.56
C HIS A 41 14.53 -8.84 -25.83
N TYR A 42 14.51 -9.50 -24.68
CA TYR A 42 15.71 -9.86 -23.94
C TYR A 42 16.20 -11.27 -24.33
N CYS A 43 17.51 -11.42 -24.51
CA CYS A 43 18.14 -12.69 -24.80
C CYS A 43 18.96 -13.17 -23.60
N GLU A 44 18.41 -14.12 -22.84
CA GLU A 44 19.10 -14.70 -21.67
C GLU A 44 20.47 -15.27 -22.01
N LYS A 45 20.59 -15.99 -23.14
CA LYS A 45 21.87 -16.57 -23.60
C LYS A 45 22.97 -15.53 -23.82
N LYS A 46 22.59 -14.33 -24.24
CA LYS A 46 23.53 -13.23 -24.50
C LYS A 46 23.59 -12.22 -23.36
N ASN A 47 22.76 -12.40 -22.32
CA ASN A 47 22.58 -11.48 -21.19
C ASN A 47 22.34 -10.02 -21.63
N LYS A 48 21.64 -9.80 -22.74
CA LYS A 48 21.41 -8.47 -23.33
C LYS A 48 20.17 -8.43 -24.23
N MET A 49 19.75 -7.22 -24.62
CA MET A 49 18.69 -7.03 -25.61
C MET A 49 19.07 -7.66 -26.96
N VAL A 50 18.07 -8.13 -27.70
CA VAL A 50 18.27 -8.82 -28.98
C VAL A 50 19.00 -7.96 -30.02
N ASN A 51 18.82 -6.64 -29.97
CA ASN A 51 19.47 -5.66 -30.82
C ASN A 51 19.54 -4.28 -30.11
N GLU A 52 20.34 -3.37 -30.70
CA GLU A 52 20.53 -2.00 -30.18
C GLU A 52 19.24 -1.18 -30.25
N GLU A 53 18.37 -1.45 -31.22
CA GLU A 53 17.08 -0.78 -31.35
C GLU A 53 16.15 -1.10 -30.17
N ALA A 54 16.04 -2.38 -29.78
CA ALA A 54 15.26 -2.79 -28.61
C ALA A 54 15.81 -2.16 -27.32
N GLU A 55 17.12 -2.04 -27.22
CA GLU A 55 17.78 -1.38 -26.09
C GLU A 55 17.45 0.11 -26.02
N ALA A 56 17.53 0.82 -27.16
CA ALA A 56 17.15 2.23 -27.23
C ALA A 56 15.66 2.45 -26.91
N VAL A 57 14.79 1.56 -27.38
CA VAL A 57 13.35 1.60 -27.11
C VAL A 57 13.07 1.35 -25.63
N LEU A 58 13.68 0.34 -25.01
CA LEU A 58 13.51 0.07 -23.58
C LEU A 58 14.02 1.24 -22.73
N LYS A 59 15.16 1.83 -23.08
CA LYS A 59 15.70 3.02 -22.41
C LYS A 59 14.68 4.16 -22.47
N LYS A 60 14.05 4.40 -23.62
CA LYS A 60 13.02 5.43 -23.78
C LYS A 60 11.77 5.15 -22.93
N LEU A 61 11.30 3.90 -22.89
CA LEU A 61 10.18 3.50 -22.03
C LEU A 61 10.49 3.76 -20.55
N ARG A 62 11.68 3.38 -20.09
CA ARG A 62 12.12 3.60 -18.70
C ARG A 62 12.31 5.07 -18.36
N SER A 63 12.79 5.88 -19.29
CA SER A 63 12.88 7.34 -19.08
C SER A 63 11.51 7.99 -18.90
N GLU A 64 10.51 7.59 -19.70
CA GLU A 64 9.14 8.08 -19.57
C GLU A 64 8.45 7.60 -18.26
N GLU A 65 8.74 6.37 -17.84
CA GLU A 65 8.31 5.81 -16.55
C GLU A 65 8.90 6.60 -15.37
N ALA A 66 10.21 6.86 -15.41
CA ALA A 66 10.89 7.66 -14.39
C ALA A 66 10.43 9.12 -14.34
N ALA A 67 10.01 9.68 -15.48
CA ALA A 67 9.45 11.03 -15.56
C ALA A 67 8.00 11.11 -15.04
N GLY A 68 7.37 9.99 -14.68
CA GLY A 68 5.97 9.96 -14.20
C GLY A 68 4.95 10.33 -15.28
N SER A 69 5.29 10.13 -16.56
CA SER A 69 4.49 10.61 -17.70
C SER A 69 3.22 9.80 -18.00
N GLY A 70 2.86 8.84 -17.16
CA GLY A 70 1.64 8.04 -17.27
C GLY A 70 1.79 6.64 -16.71
N THR A 71 0.72 5.85 -16.85
CA THR A 71 0.72 4.42 -16.55
C THR A 71 1.59 3.63 -17.54
N PRO A 72 2.09 2.43 -17.17
CA PRO A 72 2.89 1.61 -18.06
C PRO A 72 2.23 1.32 -19.43
N VAL A 73 0.90 1.13 -19.50
CA VAL A 73 0.19 0.96 -20.79
C VAL A 73 0.19 2.26 -21.59
N GLU A 74 -0.03 3.41 -20.97
CA GLU A 74 0.00 4.70 -21.66
C GLU A 74 1.37 5.00 -22.25
N ILE A 75 2.44 4.71 -21.49
CA ILE A 75 3.82 4.86 -21.94
C ILE A 75 4.09 3.94 -23.15
N CYS A 76 3.69 2.67 -23.07
CA CYS A 76 3.80 1.74 -24.19
C CYS A 76 3.02 2.22 -25.42
N LEU A 77 1.79 2.71 -25.25
CA LEU A 77 0.99 3.26 -26.35
C LEU A 77 1.61 4.54 -26.94
N LYS A 78 2.26 5.37 -26.13
CA LYS A 78 2.94 6.59 -26.58
C LYS A 78 4.17 6.25 -27.43
N VAL A 79 5.03 5.36 -26.92
CA VAL A 79 6.34 5.02 -27.50
C VAL A 79 6.24 3.94 -28.58
N LEU A 80 5.55 2.83 -28.30
CA LEU A 80 5.46 1.65 -29.17
C LEU A 80 4.23 1.64 -30.07
N LYS A 81 3.23 2.51 -29.81
CA LYS A 81 1.91 2.53 -30.47
C LYS A 81 1.04 1.28 -30.22
N HIS A 82 1.51 0.34 -29.42
CA HIS A 82 0.80 -0.88 -29.03
C HIS A 82 1.22 -1.31 -27.62
N VAL A 83 0.48 -2.26 -27.04
CA VAL A 83 0.79 -2.84 -25.73
C VAL A 83 1.49 -4.19 -25.94
N PRO A 84 2.70 -4.41 -25.39
CA PRO A 84 3.40 -5.68 -25.50
C PRO A 84 2.56 -6.86 -24.98
N GLY A 85 2.59 -7.99 -25.71
CA GLY A 85 1.81 -9.18 -25.39
C GLY A 85 0.32 -9.10 -25.76
N HIS A 86 -0.14 -7.99 -26.34
CA HIS A 86 -1.51 -7.79 -26.78
C HIS A 86 -1.67 -8.14 -28.27
N LEU A 87 -2.43 -9.20 -28.58
CA LEU A 87 -2.69 -9.61 -29.97
C LEU A 87 -4.04 -9.09 -30.44
N ARG A 88 -4.04 -8.31 -31.53
CA ARG A 88 -5.26 -7.75 -32.12
C ARG A 88 -6.25 -8.87 -32.48
N GLY A 89 -7.47 -8.80 -31.94
CA GLY A 89 -8.54 -9.78 -32.16
C GLY A 89 -8.61 -10.92 -31.14
N CYS A 90 -7.60 -11.09 -30.30
CA CYS A 90 -7.56 -12.11 -29.24
C CYS A 90 -7.44 -11.50 -27.83
N SER A 91 -7.57 -10.18 -27.71
CA SER A 91 -7.26 -9.49 -26.46
C SER A 91 -8.24 -8.33 -26.23
N ALA A 92 -8.39 -7.94 -24.96
CA ALA A 92 -9.36 -6.94 -24.51
C ALA A 92 -9.20 -5.59 -25.23
N PRO A 93 -10.26 -4.88 -25.60
CA PRO A 93 -10.14 -3.56 -26.22
C PRO A 93 -9.31 -2.60 -25.35
N LYS A 94 -8.58 -1.68 -25.99
CA LYS A 94 -7.72 -0.68 -25.32
C LYS A 94 -8.39 0.02 -24.14
N LYS A 95 -9.69 0.33 -24.24
CA LYS A 95 -10.46 0.98 -23.17
C LYS A 95 -10.52 0.12 -21.89
N GLU A 96 -10.69 -1.19 -22.03
CA GLU A 96 -10.73 -2.12 -20.91
C GLU A 96 -9.35 -2.29 -20.27
N ILE A 97 -8.29 -2.35 -21.07
CA ILE A 97 -6.92 -2.43 -20.55
C ILE A 97 -6.60 -1.21 -19.68
N LEU A 98 -6.92 -0.01 -20.18
CA LEU A 98 -6.72 1.23 -19.44
C LEU A 98 -7.60 1.29 -18.19
N ALA A 99 -8.85 0.84 -18.27
CA ALA A 99 -9.72 0.79 -17.11
C ALA A 99 -9.16 -0.14 -16.01
N VAL A 100 -8.61 -1.30 -16.40
CA VAL A 100 -7.98 -2.23 -15.45
C VAL A 100 -6.73 -1.62 -14.82
N GLU A 101 -5.87 -0.93 -15.57
CA GLU A 101 -4.71 -0.26 -14.98
C GLU A 101 -5.13 0.88 -14.02
N ASN A 102 -6.13 1.68 -14.38
CA ASN A 102 -6.67 2.72 -13.49
C ASN A 102 -7.29 2.14 -12.22
N LEU A 103 -7.97 1.00 -12.31
CA LEU A 103 -8.48 0.30 -11.13
C LEU A 103 -7.33 -0.20 -10.26
N ARG A 104 -6.23 -0.69 -10.84
CA ARG A 104 -5.05 -1.11 -10.07
C ARG A 104 -4.42 0.05 -9.31
N THR A 105 -4.19 1.19 -9.96
CA THR A 105 -3.61 2.37 -9.28
C THR A 105 -4.52 2.85 -8.15
N THR A 106 -5.84 2.82 -8.36
CA THR A 106 -6.83 3.15 -7.31
C THR A 106 -6.72 2.19 -6.12
N VAL A 107 -6.67 0.88 -6.38
CA VAL A 107 -6.55 -0.13 -5.32
C VAL A 107 -5.25 0.02 -4.52
N GLU A 108 -4.12 0.34 -5.17
CA GLU A 108 -2.86 0.59 -4.46
C GLU A 108 -2.93 1.82 -3.56
N LEU A 109 -3.57 2.90 -4.03
CA LEU A 109 -3.79 4.09 -3.23
C LEU A 109 -4.67 3.81 -2.02
N GLU A 110 -5.77 3.07 -2.21
CA GLU A 110 -6.65 2.67 -1.11
C GLU A 110 -5.95 1.76 -0.10
N LYS A 111 -5.09 0.83 -0.55
CA LYS A 111 -4.26 0.02 0.37
C LYS A 111 -3.33 0.86 1.22
N LYS A 112 -2.69 1.89 0.64
CA LYS A 112 -1.83 2.82 1.38
C LYS A 112 -2.61 3.62 2.41
N LYS A 113 -3.80 4.11 2.06
CA LYS A 113 -4.69 4.80 2.99
C LYS A 113 -5.15 3.88 4.12
N LEU A 114 -5.49 2.63 3.80
CA LEU A 114 -5.91 1.65 4.79
C LEU A 114 -4.79 1.36 5.80
N ALA A 115 -3.55 1.18 5.31
CA ALA A 115 -2.40 0.97 6.19
C ALA A 115 -2.18 2.16 7.14
N ALA A 116 -2.28 3.41 6.65
CA ALA A 116 -2.17 4.60 7.48
C ALA A 116 -3.29 4.69 8.53
N LEU A 117 -4.53 4.35 8.13
CA LEU A 117 -5.67 4.34 9.05
C LEU A 117 -5.54 3.25 10.13
N GLU A 118 -4.99 2.09 9.78
CA GLU A 118 -4.70 1.02 10.74
C GLU A 118 -3.68 1.45 11.80
N GLU A 119 -2.63 2.18 11.40
CA GLU A 119 -1.66 2.78 12.34
C GLU A 119 -2.33 3.80 13.26
N GLU A 120 -3.15 4.72 12.74
CA GLU A 120 -3.88 5.70 13.54
C GLU A 120 -4.82 5.03 14.56
N VAL A 121 -5.57 4.00 14.12
CA VAL A 121 -6.45 3.24 15.00
C VAL A 121 -5.67 2.53 16.11
N GLN A 122 -4.46 2.06 15.82
CA GLN A 122 -3.61 1.44 16.82
C GLN A 122 -3.17 2.43 17.90
N VAL A 123 -2.72 3.63 17.51
CA VAL A 123 -2.36 4.70 18.44
C VAL A 123 -3.55 5.09 19.32
N LEU A 124 -4.73 5.31 18.73
CA LEU A 124 -5.93 5.66 19.47
C LEU A 124 -6.34 4.58 20.49
N LYS A 125 -6.15 3.29 20.16
CA LYS A 125 -6.41 2.19 21.10
C LYS A 125 -5.44 2.23 22.28
N GLU A 126 -4.16 2.50 22.05
CA GLU A 126 -3.17 2.61 23.12
C GLU A 126 -3.47 3.80 24.05
N GLU A 127 -3.82 4.95 23.49
CA GLU A 127 -4.26 6.13 24.25
C GLU A 127 -5.53 5.85 25.07
N GLN A 128 -6.50 5.15 24.49
CA GLN A 128 -7.72 4.77 25.20
C GLN A 128 -7.43 3.87 26.40
N VAL A 129 -6.52 2.89 26.25
CA VAL A 129 -6.10 2.02 27.36
C VAL A 129 -5.38 2.83 28.45
N LYS A 130 -4.52 3.78 28.06
CA LYS A 130 -3.84 4.66 29.02
C LYS A 130 -4.84 5.51 29.80
N HIS A 131 -5.79 6.12 29.11
CA HIS A 131 -6.83 6.94 29.74
C HIS A 131 -7.73 6.13 30.68
N GLN A 132 -8.06 4.88 30.33
CA GLN A 132 -8.80 3.98 31.23
C GLN A 132 -8.02 3.66 32.51
N LYS A 133 -6.71 3.44 32.42
CA LYS A 133 -5.85 3.20 33.60
C LYS A 133 -5.79 4.42 34.51
N GLU A 134 -5.61 5.61 33.94
CA GLU A 134 -5.60 6.88 34.69
C GLU A 134 -6.95 7.15 35.36
N GLN A 135 -8.06 6.86 34.67
CA GLN A 135 -9.39 7.01 35.26
C GLN A 135 -9.63 6.02 36.41
N ALA A 136 -9.09 4.80 36.30
CA ALA A 136 -9.17 3.80 37.37
C ALA A 136 -8.34 4.22 38.59
N SER A 137 -7.10 4.71 38.41
CA SER A 137 -6.27 5.19 39.52
C SER A 137 -6.90 6.39 40.22
N PHE A 138 -7.45 7.35 39.47
CA PHE A 138 -8.12 8.51 40.03
C PHE A 138 -9.34 8.14 40.88
N LYS A 139 -10.11 7.12 40.47
CA LYS A 139 -11.24 6.60 41.28
C LYS A 139 -10.78 5.98 42.60
N VAL A 140 -9.63 5.28 42.60
CA VAL A 140 -9.04 4.72 43.82
C VAL A 140 -8.60 5.84 44.76
N GLU A 141 -7.88 6.84 44.26
CA GLU A 141 -7.44 8.00 45.05
C GLU A 141 -8.62 8.76 45.67
N GLN A 142 -9.70 8.98 44.91
CA GLN A 142 -10.90 9.61 45.46
C GLN A 142 -11.55 8.79 46.58
N TYR A 143 -11.58 7.46 46.44
CA TYR A 143 -12.13 6.59 47.47
C TYR A 143 -11.29 6.65 48.76
N GLU A 144 -9.96 6.60 48.64
CA GLU A 144 -9.06 6.74 49.79
C GLU A 144 -9.18 8.10 50.46
N MET A 145 -9.23 9.17 49.68
CA MET A 145 -9.39 10.53 50.20
C MET A 145 -10.71 10.69 50.96
N LYS A 146 -11.81 10.14 50.41
CA LYS A 146 -13.12 10.16 51.08
C LYS A 146 -13.09 9.39 52.39
N LYS A 147 -12.50 8.19 52.42
CA LYS A 147 -12.33 7.40 53.63
C LYS A 147 -11.52 8.14 54.71
N ASN A 148 -10.43 8.80 54.33
CA ASN A 148 -9.62 9.60 55.25
C ASN A 148 -10.39 10.80 55.79
N MET A 149 -11.19 11.47 54.95
CA MET A 149 -12.03 12.58 55.37
C MET A 149 -13.11 12.14 56.36
N ASP A 150 -13.76 10.99 56.12
CA ASP A 150 -14.75 10.42 57.03
C ASP A 150 -14.13 10.10 58.41
N LEU A 151 -12.91 9.54 58.44
CA LEU A 151 -12.18 9.28 59.68
C LEU A 151 -11.85 10.58 60.44
N MET A 152 -11.35 11.61 59.74
CA MET A 152 -11.09 12.92 60.37
C MET A 152 -12.35 13.54 60.94
N MET A 153 -13.48 13.46 60.21
CA MET A 153 -14.78 13.97 60.68
C MET A 153 -15.27 13.25 61.93
N GLN A 154 -15.11 11.92 62.01
CA GLN A 154 -15.43 11.15 63.21
C GLN A 154 -14.58 11.59 64.40
N GLU A 155 -13.28 11.78 64.19
CA GLU A 155 -12.36 12.18 65.26
C GLU A 155 -12.64 13.62 65.75
N ILE A 156 -12.92 14.55 64.85
CA ILE A 156 -13.36 15.91 65.20
C ILE A 156 -14.63 15.84 66.07
N LYS A 157 -15.62 15.04 65.66
CA LYS A 157 -16.87 14.88 66.41
C LYS A 157 -16.62 14.30 67.81
N ARG A 158 -15.72 13.32 67.93
CA ARG A 158 -15.31 12.73 69.21
C ARG A 158 -14.66 13.77 70.12
N LEU A 159 -13.71 14.54 69.60
CA LEU A 159 -13.01 15.59 70.34
C LEU A 159 -13.96 16.72 70.78
N SER A 160 -14.87 17.17 69.91
CA SER A 160 -15.87 18.17 70.27
C SER A 160 -16.78 17.72 71.41
N GLY A 161 -17.18 16.44 71.43
CA GLY A 161 -17.99 15.88 72.53
C GLY A 161 -17.26 15.88 73.88
N LEU A 162 -15.95 15.65 73.89
CA LEU A 162 -15.12 15.69 75.11
C LEU A 162 -14.95 17.12 75.65
N VAL A 163 -14.80 18.10 74.77
CA VAL A 163 -14.70 19.51 75.16
C VAL A 163 -16.01 20.01 75.78
N SER A 164 -17.16 19.61 75.25
CA SER A 164 -18.47 19.96 75.81
C SER A 164 -18.79 19.32 77.17
N GLN A 165 -18.18 18.17 77.50
CA GLN A 165 -18.33 17.54 78.82
C GLN A 165 -17.45 18.20 79.89
N ASN A 166 -16.29 18.74 79.51
CA ASN A 166 -15.37 19.42 80.44
C ASN A 166 -15.74 20.88 80.72
N SER A 167 -16.68 21.47 79.98
CA SER A 167 -17.15 22.86 80.17
C SER A 167 -18.35 23.01 81.12
N VAL A 168 -18.81 21.92 81.75
CA VAL A 168 -19.97 21.89 82.68
C VAL A 168 -19.57 21.46 84.10
N SER A 169 -18.28 21.57 84.46
CA SER A 169 -17.78 21.35 85.83
C SER A 169 -17.35 22.66 86.49
#